data_AF-A0A7X8XHG4-F1
#
_entry.id   AF-A0A7X8XHG4-F1
#
_cell.length_a   1.000
_cell.length_b   1.000
_cell.length_c   1.000
_cell.angle_alpha   90.00
_cell.angle_beta   90.00
_cell.angle_gamma   90.00
#
_symmetry.space_group_name_H-M   'P 1'
#
loop_
_entity.id
_entity.type
_entity.pdbx_description
1 polymer ?
#
loop_
_entity_poly.entity_id
_entity_poly.type
_entity_poly.pdbx_seq_one_letter_code
_entity_poly.pdbx_strand_id
1 'polypeptide(L)' 'MHTNKSVVMITGAARRLGAIVARSLAEGGHSVVLHVRSIDDEARALVRAIGEGSGNCRLIEG' A
#
# COMPACT_ATOMS: atom_id res chain seq x y z
N MET A 1 -8.42 -3.05 -24.04
CA MET A 1 -7.25 -2.33 -23.46
C MET A 1 -6.93 -2.96 -22.12
N HIS A 2 -5.80 -3.67 -21.98
CA HIS A 2 -5.31 -4.07 -20.67
C HIS A 2 -4.48 -2.91 -20.13
N THR A 3 -5.03 -2.15 -19.19
CA THR A 3 -4.25 -1.17 -18.43
C THR A 3 -3.28 -2.00 -17.58
N ASN A 4 -2.00 -2.01 -17.97
CA ASN A 4 -0.97 -2.77 -17.27
C ASN A 4 -0.70 -2.10 -15.90
N LYS A 5 -1.58 -2.36 -14.94
CA LYS A 5 -1.44 -1.89 -13.56
C LYS A 5 -0.33 -2.71 -12.90
N SER A 6 0.86 -2.14 -12.82
CA SER A 6 1.96 -2.78 -12.12
C SER A 6 1.64 -2.95 -10.63
N VAL A 7 2.13 -4.05 -10.07
CA VAL A 7 2.07 -4.33 -8.64
C VAL A 7 3.41 -3.93 -8.02
N VAL A 8 3.40 -3.13 -6.97
CA VAL A 8 4.60 -2.65 -6.27
C VAL A 8 4.59 -3.12 -4.83
N MET A 9 5.66 -3.80 -4.38
CA MET A 9 5.82 -4.19 -2.98
C MET A 9 6.76 -3.22 -2.25
N ILE A 10 6.36 -2.80 -1.05
CA ILE A 10 7.10 -1.84 -0.22
C ILE A 10 7.33 -2.48 1.16
N THR A 11 8.58 -2.59 1.58
CA THR A 11 8.96 -3.09 2.91
C THR A 11 9.00 -1.95 3.94
N GLY A 12 8.54 -2.20 5.16
CA GLY A 12 8.49 -1.17 6.21
C GLY A 12 7.47 -0.07 5.90
N ALA A 13 6.43 -0.40 5.13
CA ALA A 13 5.55 0.57 4.49
C ALA A 13 4.51 1.22 5.43
N ALA A 14 4.32 0.69 6.64
CA ALA A 14 3.25 1.13 7.53
C ALA A 14 3.38 2.59 8.01
N ARG A 15 4.60 3.15 8.02
CA ARG A 15 4.88 4.44 8.67
C ARG A 15 5.88 5.31 7.91
N ARG A 16 5.87 6.61 8.26
CA ARG A 16 6.81 7.63 7.76
C ARG A 16 6.88 7.63 6.23
N LEU A 17 8.07 7.45 5.66
CA LEU A 17 8.31 7.50 4.22
C LEU A 17 7.61 6.35 3.48
N GLY A 18 7.56 5.16 4.07
CA GLY A 18 6.90 4.01 3.47
C GLY A 18 5.42 4.26 3.20
N ALA A 19 4.74 4.92 4.15
CA ALA A 19 3.33 5.27 4.03
C ALA A 19 3.08 6.33 2.95
N ILE A 20 3.99 7.32 2.82
CA ILE A 20 3.91 8.35 1.78
C ILE A 20 4.08 7.71 0.40
N VAL A 21 5.10 6.87 0.22
CA VAL A 21 5.37 6.18 -1.05
C VAL A 21 4.20 5.28 -1.44
N ALA A 22 3.63 4.54 -0.47
CA ALA A 22 2.46 3.69 -0.72
C ALA A 22 1.25 4.48 -1.22
N ARG A 23 0.96 5.63 -0.61
CA ARG A 23 -0.14 6.51 -1.03
C ARG A 23 0.10 7.06 -2.43
N SER A 24 1.27 7.64 -2.68
CA SER A 24 1.59 8.22 -3.98
C SER A 24 1.53 7.20 -5.12
N LEU A 25 1.97 5.96 -4.89
CA LEU A 25 1.87 4.90 -5.89
C LEU A 25 0.43 4.44 -6.11
N ALA A 26 -0.36 4.33 -5.04
CA ALA A 26 -1.78 3.98 -5.17
C ALA A 26 -2.57 5.08 -5.90
N GLU A 27 -2.34 6.35 -5.58
CA GLU A 27 -2.90 7.52 -6.30
C GLU A 27 -2.46 7.55 -7.77
N GLY A 28 -1.24 7.10 -8.07
CA GLY A 28 -0.74 6.87 -9.43
C GLY A 28 -1.39 5.70 -10.17
N GLY A 29 -2.31 4.95 -9.52
CA GLY A 29 -3.06 3.85 -10.13
C GLY A 29 -2.39 2.47 -10.02
N HIS A 30 -1.28 2.36 -9.28
CA HIS A 30 -0.60 1.09 -9.02
C HIS A 30 -1.34 0.28 -7.95
N SER A 31 -1.22 -1.06 -8.02
CA SER A 31 -1.62 -1.91 -6.89
C SER A 31 -0.45 -2.04 -5.93
N VAL A 32 -0.66 -1.77 -4.66
CA VAL A 32 0.42 -1.69 -3.67
C VAL A 32 0.34 -2.87 -2.69
N VAL A 33 1.49 -3.48 -2.40
CA VAL A 33 1.65 -4.49 -1.36
C VAL A 33 2.51 -3.90 -0.25
N LEU A 34 1.91 -3.75 0.94
CA LEU A 34 2.60 -3.31 2.14
C LEU A 34 3.16 -4.52 2.86
N HIS A 35 4.48 -4.61 2.97
CA HIS A 35 5.16 -5.63 3.75
C HIS A 35 5.61 -5.04 5.09
N VAL A 36 5.20 -5.67 6.19
CA VAL A 36 5.51 -5.26 7.56
C VAL A 36 6.01 -6.45 8.36
N ARG A 37 6.88 -6.20 9.36
CA ARG A 37 7.34 -7.25 10.28
C ARG A 37 6.21 -7.80 11.15
N SER A 38 5.29 -6.94 11.56
CA SER A 38 4.09 -7.31 12.30
C SER A 38 2.95 -6.41 11.87
N ILE A 39 1.76 -6.99 11.69
CA ILE A 39 0.55 -6.24 11.37
C ILE A 39 0.05 -5.56 12.64
N ASP A 40 0.11 -4.23 12.63
CA ASP A 40 -0.41 -3.37 13.68
C ASP A 40 -1.55 -2.47 13.17
N ASP A 41 -2.09 -1.64 14.06
CA ASP A 41 -3.18 -0.73 13.74
C ASP A 41 -2.77 0.34 12.72
N GLU A 42 -1.51 0.76 12.71
CA GLU A 42 -0.97 1.70 11.71
C GLU A 42 -1.01 1.09 10.31
N ALA A 43 -0.54 -0.14 10.18
CA ALA A 43 -0.56 -0.87 8.92
C ALA A 43 -1.99 -1.08 8.40
N ARG A 44 -2.93 -1.47 9.28
CA ARG A 44 -4.34 -1.63 8.93
C ARG A 44 -4.99 -0.29 8.55
N ALA A 45 -4.68 0.78 9.27
CA ALA A 45 -5.19 2.11 8.98
C ALA A 45 -4.71 2.60 7.60
N LEU A 46 -3.47 2.33 7.23
CA LEU A 46 -2.94 2.69 5.91
C LEU A 46 -3.65 1.96 4.76
N VAL A 47 -3.92 0.65 4.90
CA VAL A 47 -4.70 -0.10 3.89
C VAL A 47 -6.09 0.48 3.71
N ARG A 48 -6.80 0.76 4.82
CA ARG A 48 -8.15 1.35 4.77
C ARG A 48 -8.13 2.70 4.06
N ALA A 49 -7.21 3.59 4.44
CA ALA A 49 -7.06 4.90 3.83
C ALA A 49 -6.80 4.82 2.31
N ILE A 50 -5.98 3.86 1.86
CA ILE A 50 -5.73 3.67 0.42
C ILE A 50 -6.98 3.11 -0.30
N GLY A 51 -7.69 2.17 0.33
CA GLY A 51 -8.90 1.57 -0.25
C GLY A 51 -10.05 2.57 -0.42
N GLU A 52 -10.22 3.51 0.52
CA GLU A 52 -11.19 4.62 0.41
C GLU A 52 -10.89 5.52 -0.80
N GLY A 53 -9.62 5.70 -1.14
CA GLY A 53 -9.16 6.50 -2.28
C GLY A 53 -9.24 5.80 -3.65
N SER A 54 -10.01 4.71 -3.77
CA SER A 54 -10.10 3.84 -4.98
C SER A 54 -8.81 3.10 -5.36
N GLY A 55 -7.77 3.20 -4.53
CA GLY A 55 -6.51 2.48 -4.68
C GLY A 55 -6.63 1.01 -4.27
N ASN A 56 -5.82 0.13 -4.87
CA ASN A 56 -5.75 -1.27 -4.50
C ASN A 56 -4.54 -1.51 -3.58
N CYS A 57 -4.76 -1.99 -2.36
CA CYS A 57 -3.72 -2.18 -1.37
C CYS A 57 -3.90 -3.50 -0.61
N ARG A 58 -2.81 -4.27 -0.46
CA ARG A 58 -2.79 -5.51 0.33
C ARG A 58 -1.68 -5.46 1.37
N LEU A 59 -1.98 -5.92 2.58
CA LEU A 59 -1.01 -6.04 3.67
C LEU A 59 -0.51 -7.47 3.79
N ILE A 60 0.80 -7.62 3.96
CA ILE A 60 1.50 -8.90 4.15
C ILE A 60 2.45 -8.76 5.35
N GLU A 61 2.47 -9.78 6.19
CA GLU A 61 3.38 -9.92 7.33
C GLU A 61 4.57 -10.83 6.95
N GLY A 62 5.77 -10.50 7.41
CA GLY A 62 7.00 -11.28 7.17
C GLY A 62 8.25 -10.71 7.83
#